data_AF-A0A7C6FFN0-F1
#
_entry.id   AF-A0A7C6FFN0-F1
#
_cell.length_a   1.000
_cell.length_b   1.000
_cell.length_c   1.000
_cell.angle_alpha   90.00
_cell.angle_beta   90.00
_cell.angle_gamma   90.00
#
_symmetry.space_group_name_H-M   'P 1'
#
loop_
_entity.id
_entity.type
_entity.pdbx_description
1 polymer ?
#
loop_
_entity_poly.entity_id
_entity_poly.type
_entity_poly.pdbx_seq_one_letter_code
_entity_poly.pdbx_strand_id
1 'polypeptide(L)'
;MIKPDQFKRVADETLGGLTAGPDLLNRARMQAARNAAQPQQQKRKAMPRALAMAMSLVLVIGVAALVVPQLTKPAIPVVPTMASGDASLDNAQTSADLPRGSLVLSKEPAPRYQGVWERGAGANFPLVRVDGRFYRMLTHPQDVSALKGGELGQVAVFTDEPALDDSTSLLSNVAAMNAPVYAINGMGKAVVAAEVNGQVRLFQRVAFAGSALQGSEGIKDVIPAGAKALQLSDVGTVEDPALVSKLMDILYQSSYQGSRSGGGKQALLIQYGNGIVLQLAVDGDSLSSAGTWVNPDFFEAFKAAINN
;
A
#
# COMPACT_ATOMS: atom_id res chain seq x y z
N MET A 1 -14.28 -50.75 -79.84
CA MET A 1 -15.54 -51.51 -79.98
C MET A 1 -15.35 -52.89 -79.37
N ILE A 2 -15.97 -53.12 -78.21
CA ILE A 2 -16.12 -54.42 -77.55
C ILE A 2 -17.57 -54.89 -77.83
N LYS A 3 -17.76 -56.19 -78.01
CA LYS A 3 -18.94 -56.79 -78.66
C LYS A 3 -20.22 -56.73 -77.78
N PRO A 4 -21.43 -56.67 -78.39
CA PRO A 4 -22.73 -56.53 -77.69
C PRO A 4 -23.04 -57.62 -76.65
N ASP A 5 -22.44 -58.80 -76.76
CA ASP A 5 -22.72 -59.94 -75.88
C ASP A 5 -22.10 -59.81 -74.47
N GLN A 6 -21.17 -58.86 -74.27
CA GLN A 6 -20.58 -58.61 -72.96
C GLN A 6 -21.43 -57.70 -72.07
N PHE A 7 -22.38 -56.94 -72.63
CA PHE A 7 -23.28 -56.09 -71.84
C PHE A 7 -24.31 -56.89 -71.04
N LYS A 8 -24.79 -58.02 -71.57
CA LYS A 8 -25.76 -58.88 -70.86
C LYS A 8 -25.15 -59.54 -69.62
N ARG A 9 -23.89 -59.96 -69.68
CA ARG A 9 -23.21 -60.57 -68.52
C ARG A 9 -22.95 -59.56 -67.40
N VAL A 10 -22.62 -58.31 -67.73
CA VAL A 10 -22.38 -57.25 -66.73
C VAL A 10 -23.69 -56.73 -66.12
N ALA A 11 -24.81 -56.77 -66.86
CA ALA A 11 -26.13 -56.38 -66.33
C ALA A 11 -26.73 -57.43 -65.38
N ASP A 12 -26.50 -58.73 -65.63
CA ASP A 12 -26.98 -59.81 -64.76
C ASP A 12 -26.12 -59.98 -63.48
N GLU A 13 -24.81 -59.66 -63.52
CA GLU A 13 -23.92 -59.68 -62.34
C GLU A 13 -24.11 -58.48 -61.39
N THR A 14 -24.73 -57.38 -61.85
CA THR A 14 -24.91 -56.15 -61.05
C THR A 14 -26.28 -56.01 -60.39
N LEU A 15 -27.28 -56.85 -60.75
CA LEU A 15 -28.67 -56.65 -60.31
C LEU A 15 -29.39 -57.90 -59.77
N GLY A 16 -28.72 -59.04 -59.64
CA GLY A 16 -29.11 -60.12 -58.73
C GLY A 16 -30.59 -60.55 -58.77
N GLY A 17 -31.24 -60.50 -59.94
CA GLY A 17 -32.54 -61.13 -60.19
C GLY A 17 -33.72 -60.69 -59.30
N LEU A 18 -33.75 -59.48 -58.76
CA LEU A 18 -34.89 -59.02 -57.96
C LEU A 18 -35.98 -58.38 -58.85
N THR A 19 -36.88 -59.19 -59.37
CA THR A 19 -38.15 -58.73 -59.97
C THR A 19 -39.19 -58.46 -58.88
N ALA A 20 -39.85 -57.30 -58.95
CA ALA A 20 -40.77 -56.80 -57.92
C ALA A 20 -42.06 -57.62 -57.86
N GLY A 21 -42.07 -58.65 -57.01
CA GLY A 21 -43.25 -59.48 -56.74
C GLY A 21 -44.31 -58.76 -55.88
N PRO A 22 -45.57 -59.26 -55.89
CA PRO A 22 -46.70 -58.67 -55.16
C PRO A 22 -46.50 -58.57 -53.64
N ASP A 23 -45.56 -59.34 -53.07
CA ASP A 23 -45.19 -59.27 -51.65
C ASP A 23 -44.48 -57.96 -51.26
N LEU A 24 -43.68 -57.37 -52.15
CA LEU A 24 -43.02 -56.08 -51.91
C LEU A 24 -44.05 -54.94 -51.88
N LEU A 25 -45.09 -55.04 -52.70
CA LEU A 25 -46.15 -54.03 -52.78
C LEU A 25 -47.05 -54.08 -51.53
N ASN A 26 -47.36 -55.28 -51.03
CA ASN A 26 -48.06 -55.44 -49.75
C ASN A 26 -47.24 -54.94 -48.56
N ARG A 27 -45.91 -55.15 -48.57
CA ARG A 27 -45.00 -54.64 -47.54
C ARG A 27 -44.91 -53.11 -47.54
N ALA A 28 -44.85 -52.49 -48.72
CA ALA A 28 -44.86 -51.04 -48.87
C ALA A 28 -46.18 -50.41 -48.40
N ARG A 29 -47.33 -51.03 -48.71
CA ARG A 29 -48.65 -50.56 -48.21
C ARG A 29 -48.77 -50.63 -46.69
N MET A 30 -48.27 -51.69 -46.05
CA MET A 30 -48.28 -51.79 -44.59
C MET A 30 -47.35 -50.78 -43.91
N GLN A 31 -46.22 -50.41 -44.54
CA GLN A 31 -45.34 -49.35 -44.04
C GLN A 31 -45.95 -47.96 -44.22
N ALA A 32 -46.66 -47.70 -45.33
CA ALA A 32 -47.39 -46.46 -45.54
C ALA A 32 -48.56 -46.28 -44.55
N ALA A 33 -49.27 -47.36 -44.21
CA ALA A 33 -50.33 -47.34 -43.20
C ALA A 33 -49.81 -47.13 -41.76
N ARG A 34 -48.62 -47.64 -41.43
CA ARG A 34 -47.95 -47.37 -40.14
C ARG A 34 -47.50 -45.91 -40.01
N ASN A 35 -47.08 -45.28 -41.10
CA ASN A 35 -46.65 -43.87 -41.09
C ASN A 35 -47.82 -42.88 -41.08
N ALA A 36 -49.05 -43.32 -41.39
CA ALA A 36 -50.25 -42.49 -41.37
C ALA A 36 -50.95 -42.43 -39.98
N ALA A 37 -50.50 -43.22 -38.99
CA ALA A 37 -51.17 -43.39 -37.69
C ALA A 37 -50.35 -42.91 -36.48
N GLN A 38 -49.48 -41.89 -36.65
CA GLN A 38 -48.87 -41.17 -35.52
C GLN A 38 -49.37 -39.71 -35.48
N PRO A 39 -50.06 -39.28 -34.40
CA PRO A 39 -50.54 -37.91 -34.28
C PRO A 39 -49.39 -36.93 -34.05
N GLN A 40 -49.32 -35.89 -34.89
CA GLN A 40 -48.51 -34.71 -34.68
C GLN A 40 -48.86 -34.03 -33.35
N GLN A 41 -47.90 -33.85 -32.44
CA GLN A 41 -47.91 -32.76 -31.47
C GLN A 41 -46.54 -32.62 -30.77
N GLN A 42 -45.76 -31.63 -31.20
CA GLN A 42 -45.24 -30.57 -30.33
C GLN A 42 -44.50 -29.53 -31.18
N LYS A 43 -45.18 -28.41 -31.41
CA LYS A 43 -44.57 -27.16 -31.88
C LYS A 43 -43.50 -26.75 -30.86
N ARG A 44 -42.23 -27.05 -31.12
CA ARG A 44 -41.13 -26.34 -30.47
C ARG A 44 -41.16 -24.91 -31.00
N LYS A 45 -41.70 -23.99 -30.20
CA LYS A 45 -41.62 -22.55 -30.46
C LYS A 45 -40.14 -22.22 -30.67
N ALA A 46 -39.80 -21.74 -31.87
CA ALA A 46 -38.53 -21.08 -32.10
C ALA A 46 -38.51 -19.85 -31.18
N MET A 47 -37.73 -19.91 -30.11
CA MET A 47 -37.39 -18.72 -29.34
C MET A 47 -36.70 -17.77 -30.33
N PRO A 48 -37.15 -16.52 -30.49
CA PRO A 48 -36.53 -15.64 -31.47
C PRO A 48 -35.08 -15.44 -31.05
N ARG A 49 -34.13 -15.82 -31.91
CA ARG A 49 -32.68 -15.67 -31.69
C ARG A 49 -32.28 -14.23 -31.29
N ALA A 50 -33.16 -13.26 -31.57
CA ALA A 50 -33.07 -11.88 -31.12
C ALA A 50 -33.13 -11.71 -29.59
N LEU A 51 -33.94 -12.49 -28.85
CA LEU A 51 -34.03 -12.40 -27.39
C LEU A 51 -32.74 -12.92 -26.73
N ALA A 52 -32.18 -14.00 -27.27
CA ALA A 52 -30.91 -14.56 -26.78
C ALA A 52 -29.73 -13.61 -27.04
N MET A 53 -29.70 -12.93 -28.20
CA MET A 53 -28.72 -11.88 -28.47
C MET A 53 -28.92 -10.64 -27.59
N ALA A 54 -30.16 -10.22 -27.33
CA ALA A 54 -30.42 -9.07 -26.46
C ALA A 54 -29.97 -9.34 -25.02
N MET A 55 -30.19 -10.55 -24.51
CA MET A 55 -29.73 -10.95 -23.17
C MET A 55 -28.21 -11.09 -23.08
N SER A 56 -27.52 -11.56 -24.12
CA SER A 56 -26.05 -11.59 -24.12
C SER A 56 -25.46 -10.18 -24.18
N LEU A 57 -26.08 -9.26 -24.90
CA LEU A 57 -25.61 -7.87 -25.01
C LEU A 57 -25.82 -7.09 -23.69
N VAL A 58 -26.95 -7.32 -23.00
CA VAL A 58 -27.19 -6.78 -21.65
C VAL A 58 -26.21 -7.35 -20.62
N LEU A 59 -25.87 -8.65 -20.69
CA LEU A 59 -24.86 -9.26 -19.82
C LEU A 59 -23.48 -8.63 -20.04
N VAL A 60 -23.05 -8.47 -21.30
CA VAL A 60 -21.75 -7.89 -21.63
C VAL A 60 -21.66 -6.43 -21.19
N ILE A 61 -22.71 -5.63 -21.41
CA ILE A 61 -22.76 -4.23 -20.94
C ILE A 61 -22.79 -4.17 -19.41
N GLY A 62 -23.53 -5.05 -18.74
CA GLY A 62 -23.60 -5.10 -17.28
C GLY A 62 -22.26 -5.47 -16.63
N VAL A 63 -21.55 -6.45 -17.19
CA VAL A 63 -20.21 -6.83 -16.73
C VAL A 63 -19.20 -5.71 -17.01
N ALA A 64 -19.25 -5.10 -18.20
CA ALA A 64 -18.37 -3.98 -18.52
C ALA A 64 -18.61 -2.77 -17.60
N ALA A 65 -19.87 -2.43 -17.29
CA ALA A 65 -20.20 -1.33 -16.38
C ALA A 65 -19.74 -1.56 -14.93
N LEU A 66 -19.60 -2.82 -14.50
CA LEU A 66 -19.09 -3.17 -13.17
C LEU A 66 -17.58 -3.30 -13.11
N VAL A 67 -16.96 -3.83 -14.16
CA VAL A 67 -15.53 -4.17 -14.19
C VAL A 67 -14.67 -3.00 -14.68
N VAL A 68 -15.13 -2.23 -15.67
CA VAL A 68 -14.37 -1.10 -16.22
C VAL A 68 -14.06 -0.04 -15.15
N PRO A 69 -14.99 0.36 -14.27
CA PRO A 69 -14.67 1.32 -13.21
C PRO A 69 -13.64 0.78 -12.22
N GLN A 70 -13.56 -0.54 -12.02
CA GLN A 70 -12.55 -1.15 -11.15
C GLN A 70 -11.18 -1.25 -11.81
N LEU A 71 -11.11 -1.40 -13.13
CA LEU A 71 -9.86 -1.39 -13.89
C LEU A 71 -9.27 0.03 -14.04
N THR A 72 -10.10 1.08 -14.00
CA THR A 72 -9.65 2.49 -14.04
C THR A 72 -9.31 3.07 -12.68
N LYS A 73 -9.49 2.34 -11.58
CA LYS A 73 -8.98 2.80 -10.28
C LYS A 73 -7.46 2.78 -10.34
N PRO A 74 -6.76 3.88 -10.03
CA PRO A 74 -5.32 3.83 -9.88
C PRO A 74 -5.01 2.79 -8.80
N ALA A 75 -4.31 1.73 -9.18
CA ALA A 75 -3.88 0.70 -8.25
C ALA A 75 -2.96 1.38 -7.23
N ILE A 76 -3.43 1.49 -5.98
CA ILE A 76 -2.58 1.86 -4.86
C ILE A 76 -1.58 0.70 -4.73
N PRO A 77 -0.27 0.91 -4.93
CA PRO A 77 0.70 -0.17 -4.80
C PRO A 77 0.73 -0.60 -3.34
N VAL A 78 0.16 -1.75 -3.04
CA VAL A 78 0.22 -2.36 -1.71
C VAL A 78 1.44 -3.27 -1.73
N VAL A 79 2.48 -2.96 -0.96
CA VAL A 79 3.63 -3.86 -0.81
C VAL A 79 3.18 -5.03 0.06
N PRO A 80 3.10 -6.27 -0.46
CA PRO A 80 2.82 -7.42 0.39
C PRO A 80 4.01 -7.62 1.35
N THR A 81 3.73 -7.71 2.65
CA THR A 81 4.76 -8.06 3.64
C THR A 81 5.15 -9.53 3.44
N MET A 82 6.38 -9.78 2.97
CA MET A 82 6.91 -11.13 2.86
C MET A 82 7.40 -11.61 4.23
N ALA A 83 6.98 -12.81 4.64
CA ALA A 83 7.56 -13.49 5.78
C ALA A 83 8.99 -13.94 5.44
N SER A 84 9.89 -13.86 6.42
CA SER A 84 11.29 -14.24 6.24
C SER A 84 11.43 -15.70 5.79
N GLY A 85 11.97 -15.93 4.59
CA GLY A 85 12.34 -17.28 4.10
C GLY A 85 11.85 -17.63 2.69
N ASP A 86 11.05 -16.79 2.03
CA ASP A 86 10.56 -17.08 0.68
C ASP A 86 11.48 -16.45 -0.38
N ALA A 87 12.23 -17.29 -1.09
CA ALA A 87 13.19 -16.88 -2.12
C ALA A 87 12.56 -17.01 -3.51
N SER A 88 11.72 -16.05 -3.90
CA SER A 88 11.34 -15.84 -5.29
C SER A 88 11.37 -14.34 -5.61
N LEU A 89 12.38 -13.95 -6.40
CA LEU A 89 12.71 -12.55 -6.73
C LEU A 89 12.17 -12.11 -8.10
N ASP A 90 11.17 -12.80 -8.66
CA ASP A 90 10.76 -12.52 -10.05
C ASP A 90 9.79 -11.33 -10.20
N ASN A 91 9.24 -10.77 -9.12
CA ASN A 91 8.33 -9.60 -9.19
C ASN A 91 8.33 -8.71 -7.93
N ALA A 92 9.42 -8.70 -7.14
CA ALA A 92 9.50 -7.81 -5.99
C ALA A 92 9.65 -6.35 -6.44
N GLN A 93 8.54 -5.61 -6.49
CA GLN A 93 8.59 -4.15 -6.60
C GLN A 93 9.42 -3.63 -5.43
N THR A 94 10.59 -3.11 -5.75
CA THR A 94 11.51 -2.59 -4.74
C THR A 94 11.00 -1.21 -4.33
N SER A 95 11.11 -0.85 -3.06
CA SER A 95 10.69 0.46 -2.52
C SER A 95 11.34 1.67 -3.20
N ALA A 96 12.34 1.44 -4.06
CA ALA A 96 12.94 2.43 -4.96
C ALA A 96 11.99 2.94 -6.05
N ASP A 97 10.93 2.18 -6.39
CA ASP A 97 9.95 2.54 -7.43
C ASP A 97 8.80 3.41 -6.89
N LEU A 98 8.78 3.69 -5.58
CA LEU A 98 7.74 4.52 -4.99
C LEU A 98 8.10 6.01 -5.12
N PRO A 99 7.18 6.86 -5.62
CA PRO A 99 7.43 8.29 -5.72
C PRO A 99 7.76 8.90 -4.35
N ARG A 100 8.59 9.95 -4.35
CA ARG A 100 9.07 10.63 -3.14
C ARG A 100 7.87 11.00 -2.23
N GLY A 101 7.91 10.52 -0.98
CA GLY A 101 6.87 10.81 0.02
C GLY A 101 5.73 9.77 0.11
N SER A 102 5.90 8.54 -0.38
CA SER A 102 4.79 7.57 -0.44
C SER A 102 4.34 6.96 0.90
N LEU A 103 4.75 7.48 2.07
CA LEU A 103 4.08 7.11 3.30
C LEU A 103 2.74 7.85 3.37
N VAL A 104 1.73 7.28 2.69
CA VAL A 104 0.34 7.68 2.85
C VAL A 104 -0.18 7.00 4.11
N LEU A 105 -0.72 7.79 5.03
CA LEU A 105 -1.33 7.25 6.23
C LEU A 105 -2.47 6.29 5.85
N SER A 106 -2.59 5.21 6.61
CA SER A 106 -3.61 4.19 6.39
C SER A 106 -4.99 4.80 6.58
N LYS A 107 -5.94 4.38 5.73
CA LYS A 107 -7.36 4.74 5.85
C LYS A 107 -8.17 3.65 6.56
N GLU A 108 -7.49 2.66 7.11
CA GLU A 108 -8.14 1.61 7.91
C GLU A 108 -8.75 2.22 9.18
N PRO A 109 -9.92 1.74 9.63
CA PRO A 109 -10.56 2.24 10.85
C PRO A 109 -9.68 2.09 12.10
N ALA A 110 -8.84 1.06 12.17
CA ALA A 110 -7.90 0.82 13.27
C ALA A 110 -6.54 0.41 12.69
N PRO A 111 -5.70 1.38 12.31
CA PRO A 111 -4.44 1.09 11.62
C PRO A 111 -3.44 0.50 12.60
N ARG A 112 -2.78 -0.59 12.22
CA ARG A 112 -1.76 -1.21 13.09
C ARG A 112 -0.55 -0.29 13.29
N TYR A 113 0.23 -0.58 14.34
CA TYR A 113 1.52 0.06 14.55
C TYR A 113 2.40 0.00 13.28
N GLN A 114 2.85 1.17 12.83
CA GLN A 114 3.79 1.32 11.73
C GLN A 114 5.00 2.12 12.25
N GLY A 115 6.18 1.51 12.20
CA GLY A 115 7.43 2.18 12.54
C GLY A 115 7.99 2.93 11.33
N VAL A 116 8.29 4.22 11.49
CA VAL A 116 8.97 5.03 10.47
C VAL A 116 10.49 5.06 10.64
N TRP A 117 11.01 4.35 11.64
CA TRP A 117 12.42 4.37 12.01
C TRP A 117 13.25 3.41 11.16
N GLU A 118 14.39 3.90 10.68
CA GLU A 118 15.37 3.03 10.04
C GLU A 118 15.91 1.99 11.05
N ARG A 119 16.22 0.81 10.53
CA ARG A 119 16.82 -0.27 11.33
C ARG A 119 18.24 0.12 11.76
N GLY A 120 18.55 -0.17 13.01
CA GLY A 120 19.92 -0.08 13.53
C GLY A 120 20.82 -1.17 12.95
N ALA A 121 22.12 -0.89 12.93
CA ALA A 121 23.14 -1.91 12.76
C ALA A 121 23.66 -2.30 14.15
N GLY A 122 23.46 -3.56 14.55
CA GLY A 122 23.83 -4.03 15.88
C GLY A 122 23.01 -3.40 17.00
N ALA A 123 23.67 -2.88 18.04
CA ALA A 123 23.03 -2.32 19.23
C ALA A 123 22.67 -0.82 19.11
N ASN A 124 23.10 -0.14 18.04
CA ASN A 124 22.96 1.31 17.90
C ASN A 124 21.99 1.70 16.79
N PHE A 125 21.23 2.77 17.03
CA PHE A 125 20.35 3.37 16.04
C PHE A 125 21.16 4.25 15.09
N PRO A 126 20.74 4.43 13.82
CA PRO A 126 21.36 5.40 12.93
C PRO A 126 21.03 6.82 13.42
N LEU A 127 22.05 7.53 13.90
CA LEU A 127 21.93 8.77 14.64
C LEU A 127 22.83 9.87 14.07
N VAL A 128 22.37 11.10 14.26
CA VAL A 128 23.15 12.33 14.13
C VAL A 128 22.93 13.17 15.38
N ARG A 129 23.98 13.75 15.94
CA ARG A 129 23.91 14.75 17.01
C ARG A 129 24.24 16.12 16.44
N VAL A 130 23.36 17.09 16.63
CA VAL A 130 23.55 18.50 16.26
C VAL A 130 23.27 19.37 17.47
N ASP A 131 24.24 20.18 17.90
CA ASP A 131 24.11 21.09 19.05
C ASP A 131 23.53 20.40 20.30
N GLY A 132 24.04 19.21 20.64
CA GLY A 132 23.60 18.41 21.78
C GLY A 132 22.25 17.68 21.62
N ARG A 133 21.55 17.85 20.48
CA ARG A 133 20.28 17.16 20.17
C ARG A 133 20.56 15.93 19.33
N PHE A 134 19.96 14.80 19.70
CA PHE A 134 20.03 13.58 18.90
C PHE A 134 18.85 13.46 17.95
N TYR A 135 19.15 12.94 16.76
CA TYR A 135 18.20 12.70 15.69
C TYR A 135 18.39 11.29 15.16
N ARG A 136 17.30 10.53 14.98
CA ARG A 136 17.30 9.17 14.45
C ARG A 136 16.79 9.13 13.02
N MET A 137 17.46 8.38 12.17
CA MET A 137 17.14 8.28 10.75
C MET A 137 15.77 7.64 10.52
N LEU A 138 15.02 8.20 9.56
CA LEU A 138 13.74 7.67 9.11
C LEU A 138 13.93 6.77 7.89
N THR A 139 13.06 5.75 7.78
CA THR A 139 12.98 4.86 6.62
C THR A 139 12.45 5.59 5.39
N HIS A 140 11.56 6.57 5.57
CA HIS A 140 11.02 7.37 4.49
C HIS A 140 10.96 8.85 4.87
N PRO A 141 11.08 9.75 3.88
CA PRO A 141 11.48 9.49 2.49
C PRO A 141 12.99 9.12 2.36
N GLN A 142 13.35 8.43 1.27
CA GLN A 142 14.72 7.98 0.99
C GLN A 142 15.63 9.12 0.49
N ASP A 143 15.07 10.23 0.01
CA ASP A 143 15.84 11.41 -0.40
C ASP A 143 15.03 12.69 -0.17
N VAL A 144 15.57 13.61 0.63
CA VAL A 144 15.00 14.93 0.94
C VAL A 144 15.82 16.09 0.39
N SER A 145 16.65 15.86 -0.64
CA SER A 145 17.50 16.89 -1.24
C SER A 145 16.73 18.16 -1.64
N ALA A 146 15.46 18.01 -2.06
CA ALA A 146 14.60 19.12 -2.47
C ALA A 146 14.02 19.93 -1.29
N LEU A 147 14.08 19.40 -0.06
CA LEU A 147 13.55 20.03 1.16
C LEU A 147 14.64 20.69 2.01
N LYS A 148 15.90 20.60 1.58
CA LYS A 148 17.05 21.16 2.28
C LYS A 148 16.88 22.67 2.48
N GLY A 149 17.13 23.11 3.70
CA GLY A 149 17.39 24.49 4.06
C GLY A 149 18.88 24.78 4.13
N GLY A 150 19.27 25.67 5.05
CA GLY A 150 20.68 26.00 5.28
C GLY A 150 21.49 24.84 5.86
N GLU A 151 22.79 24.84 5.57
CA GLU A 151 23.76 23.95 6.21
C GLU A 151 23.92 24.35 7.70
N LEU A 152 23.82 23.36 8.58
CA LEU A 152 24.00 23.50 10.03
C LEU A 152 25.46 23.24 10.44
N GLY A 153 26.19 22.46 9.65
CA GLY A 153 27.58 22.11 9.86
C GLY A 153 27.95 20.80 9.19
N GLN A 154 29.14 20.30 9.49
CA GLN A 154 29.66 19.04 8.96
C GLN A 154 29.94 18.05 10.09
N VAL A 155 29.81 16.76 9.81
CA VAL A 155 30.13 15.69 10.76
C VAL A 155 31.60 15.76 11.14
N ALA A 156 31.88 16.17 12.38
CA ALA A 156 33.21 16.28 12.92
C ALA A 156 33.67 14.99 13.60
N VAL A 157 32.73 14.19 14.12
CA VAL A 157 33.01 12.92 14.81
C VAL A 157 32.19 11.80 14.17
N PHE A 158 32.87 10.74 13.73
CA PHE A 158 32.24 9.50 13.32
C PHE A 158 32.54 8.40 14.34
N THR A 159 31.52 7.82 14.98
CA THR A 159 31.71 6.76 15.98
C THR A 159 30.54 5.79 15.97
N ASP A 160 30.82 4.51 16.17
CA ASP A 160 29.80 3.48 16.30
C ASP A 160 29.09 3.51 17.66
N GLU A 161 29.62 4.25 18.64
CA GLU A 161 29.11 4.34 20.01
C GLU A 161 28.71 5.78 20.43
N PRO A 162 27.68 6.39 19.78
CA PRO A 162 27.27 7.78 20.06
C PRO A 162 26.93 8.09 21.52
N ALA A 163 26.56 7.07 22.32
CA ALA A 163 26.17 7.23 23.72
C ALA A 163 27.35 7.48 24.66
N LEU A 164 28.58 7.15 24.25
CA LEU A 164 29.78 7.30 25.06
C LEU A 164 30.56 8.59 24.74
N ASP A 165 30.16 9.30 23.69
CA ASP A 165 30.79 10.56 23.30
C ASP A 165 30.26 11.74 24.15
N ASP A 166 31.16 12.40 24.86
CA ASP A 166 30.89 13.53 25.75
C ASP A 166 31.21 14.90 25.11
N SER A 167 31.63 14.91 23.84
CA SER A 167 31.94 16.14 23.11
C SER A 167 30.67 16.91 22.75
N THR A 168 30.81 18.19 22.39
CA THR A 168 29.71 19.01 21.85
C THR A 168 29.68 19.02 20.32
N SER A 169 30.61 18.30 19.69
CA SER A 169 30.78 18.26 18.24
C SER A 169 29.60 17.62 17.52
N LEU A 170 29.41 18.02 16.26
CA LEU A 170 28.49 17.33 15.36
C LEU A 170 28.99 15.90 15.13
N LEU A 171 28.18 14.93 15.53
CA LEU A 171 28.54 13.52 15.53
C LEU A 171 27.55 12.70 14.71
N SER A 172 28.03 11.64 14.07
CA SER A 172 27.17 10.62 13.47
C SER A 172 27.79 9.22 13.56
N ASN A 173 26.97 8.19 13.45
CA ASN A 173 27.39 6.81 13.23
C ASN A 173 26.96 6.27 11.86
N VAL A 174 26.44 7.13 10.98
CA VAL A 174 25.87 6.73 9.70
C VAL A 174 26.23 7.68 8.56
N ALA A 175 26.25 9.00 8.81
CA ALA A 175 26.75 9.98 7.87
C ALA A 175 28.29 10.06 8.00
N ALA A 176 29.00 10.01 6.87
CA ALA A 176 30.46 9.98 6.87
C ALA A 176 31.08 11.24 7.48
N MET A 177 32.35 11.15 7.90
CA MET A 177 33.11 12.31 8.37
C MET A 177 33.16 13.41 7.30
N ASN A 178 33.02 14.66 7.71
CA ASN A 178 32.86 15.86 6.87
C ASN A 178 31.57 15.90 6.03
N ALA A 179 30.65 14.95 6.18
CA ALA A 179 29.36 15.02 5.50
C ALA A 179 28.57 16.23 6.02
N PRO A 180 27.98 17.05 5.12
CA PRO A 180 27.19 18.19 5.53
C PRO A 180 25.84 17.76 6.11
N VAL A 181 25.40 18.48 7.14
CA VAL A 181 24.10 18.34 7.78
C VAL A 181 23.30 19.60 7.56
N TYR A 182 22.05 19.44 7.17
CA TYR A 182 21.16 20.50 6.72
C TYR A 182 19.94 20.61 7.62
N ALA A 183 19.46 21.84 7.79
CA ALA A 183 18.11 22.09 8.24
C ALA A 183 17.11 21.65 7.17
N ILE A 184 15.86 21.43 7.56
CA ILE A 184 14.75 21.21 6.63
C ILE A 184 13.76 22.36 6.71
N ASN A 185 13.40 22.88 5.54
CA ASN A 185 12.50 24.03 5.43
C ASN A 185 11.13 23.72 6.07
N GLY A 186 10.69 24.62 6.94
CA GLY A 186 9.39 24.50 7.63
C GLY A 186 9.34 23.51 8.80
N MET A 187 10.44 22.83 9.14
CA MET A 187 10.45 21.82 10.20
C MET A 187 11.21 22.23 11.47
N GLY A 188 11.86 23.39 11.47
CA GLY A 188 12.59 23.90 12.63
C GLY A 188 13.64 22.91 13.12
N LYS A 189 13.67 22.66 14.44
CA LYS A 189 14.62 21.74 15.10
C LYS A 189 14.11 20.30 15.23
N ALA A 190 12.93 20.00 14.70
CA ALA A 190 12.30 18.69 14.83
C ALA A 190 12.97 17.64 13.96
N VAL A 191 13.55 18.06 12.83
CA VAL A 191 14.25 17.19 11.90
C VAL A 191 15.50 17.86 11.36
N VAL A 192 16.46 17.04 10.98
CA VAL A 192 17.64 17.44 10.20
C VAL A 192 17.81 16.45 9.06
N ALA A 193 18.66 16.79 8.10
CA ALA A 193 19.04 15.85 7.06
C ALA A 193 20.55 15.80 6.88
N ALA A 194 21.07 14.63 6.55
CA ALA A 194 22.49 14.42 6.33
C ALA A 194 22.70 13.52 5.10
N GLU A 195 23.85 13.65 4.46
CA GLU A 195 24.21 12.74 3.37
C GLU A 195 24.61 11.37 3.92
N VAL A 196 23.89 10.34 3.48
CA VAL A 196 24.13 8.93 3.82
C VAL A 196 24.04 8.14 2.52
N ASN A 197 25.12 7.44 2.16
CA ASN A 197 25.19 6.60 0.95
C ASN A 197 24.78 7.35 -0.34
N GLY A 198 25.18 8.61 -0.49
CA GLY A 198 24.89 9.44 -1.67
C GLY A 198 23.45 9.97 -1.75
N GLN A 199 22.65 9.77 -0.70
CA GLN A 199 21.30 10.32 -0.57
C GLN A 199 21.21 11.24 0.65
N VAL A 200 20.45 12.32 0.53
CA VAL A 200 20.17 13.18 1.67
C VAL A 200 19.02 12.56 2.46
N ARG A 201 19.33 11.93 3.59
CA ARG A 201 18.40 11.19 4.45
C ARG A 201 17.88 12.06 5.58
N LEU A 202 16.62 11.82 5.97
CA LEU A 202 15.94 12.57 7.02
C LEU A 202 16.14 11.91 8.39
N PHE A 203 16.31 12.73 9.43
CA PHE A 203 16.42 12.30 10.81
C PHE A 203 15.45 13.11 11.68
N GLN A 204 14.67 12.42 12.51
CA GLN A 204 13.76 13.05 13.46
C GLN A 204 14.40 13.09 14.86
N ARG A 205 14.13 14.18 15.57
CA ARG A 205 14.58 14.39 16.94
C ARG A 205 14.12 13.26 17.88
N VAL A 206 15.02 12.79 18.74
CA VAL A 206 14.75 11.73 19.73
C VAL A 206 15.50 12.00 21.03
N ALA A 207 15.00 11.41 22.12
CA ALA A 207 15.75 11.32 23.36
C ALA A 207 16.73 10.15 23.25
N PHE A 208 18.00 10.40 23.57
CA PHE A 208 19.06 9.42 23.51
C PHE A 208 20.19 9.81 24.46
N ALA A 209 20.80 8.81 25.12
CA ALA A 209 21.90 9.00 26.07
C ALA A 209 21.64 10.10 27.14
N GLY A 210 20.40 10.17 27.66
CA GLY A 210 19.99 11.17 28.66
C GLY A 210 19.72 12.58 28.11
N SER A 211 20.05 12.85 26.85
CA SER A 211 19.70 14.09 26.15
C SER A 211 18.29 14.00 25.56
N ALA A 212 17.52 15.08 25.68
CA ALA A 212 16.18 15.21 25.09
C ALA A 212 15.96 16.66 24.62
N LEU A 213 15.49 17.52 25.53
CA LEU A 213 15.32 18.95 25.29
C LEU A 213 16.61 19.72 25.61
N GLN A 214 16.82 20.81 24.89
CA GLN A 214 17.97 21.70 25.06
C GLN A 214 17.47 23.12 25.37
N GLY A 215 17.88 23.68 26.52
CA GLY A 215 17.43 25.00 26.95
C GLY A 215 15.92 25.07 27.21
N SER A 216 15.25 26.11 26.69
CA SER A 216 13.82 26.39 26.88
C SER A 216 12.90 25.78 25.82
N GLU A 217 13.29 24.65 25.25
CA GLU A 217 12.52 24.00 24.18
C GLU A 217 11.25 23.34 24.70
N GLY A 218 10.23 23.28 23.85
CA GLY A 218 8.96 22.65 24.13
C GLY A 218 8.56 21.63 23.07
N ILE A 219 7.36 21.08 23.20
CA ILE A 219 6.84 20.09 22.24
C ILE A 219 6.75 20.65 20.80
N LYS A 220 6.56 21.96 20.64
CA LYS A 220 6.56 22.64 19.34
C LYS A 220 7.91 22.58 18.61
N ASP A 221 9.02 22.44 19.35
CA ASP A 221 10.36 22.26 18.77
C ASP A 221 10.62 20.81 18.35
N VAL A 222 9.81 19.86 18.84
CA VAL A 222 9.89 18.42 18.55
C VAL A 222 8.91 18.04 17.45
N ILE A 223 7.72 18.64 17.46
CA ILE A 223 6.64 18.46 16.49
C ILE A 223 6.18 19.86 16.02
N PRO A 224 6.61 20.30 14.83
CA PRO A 224 6.31 21.63 14.33
C PRO A 224 4.84 21.74 13.89
N ALA A 225 4.41 22.98 13.61
CA ALA A 225 3.08 23.24 13.07
C ALA A 225 2.98 22.81 11.60
N GLY A 226 1.76 22.83 11.05
CA GLY A 226 1.52 22.50 9.64
C GLY A 226 1.32 21.02 9.35
N ALA A 227 0.89 20.25 10.36
CA ALA A 227 0.40 18.89 10.14
C ALA A 227 -0.80 18.90 9.16
N LYS A 228 -0.78 17.97 8.22
CA LYS A 228 -1.83 17.72 7.23
C LYS A 228 -2.77 16.60 7.68
N ALA A 229 -2.22 15.59 8.36
CA ALA A 229 -3.00 14.46 8.85
C ALA A 229 -2.33 13.85 10.08
N LEU A 230 -3.15 13.23 10.93
CA LEU A 230 -2.72 12.52 12.13
C LEU A 230 -3.27 11.10 12.12
N GLN A 231 -2.43 10.10 12.39
CA GLN A 231 -2.86 8.71 12.54
C GLN A 231 -2.41 8.19 13.88
N LEU A 232 -3.36 7.70 14.68
CA LEU A 232 -3.09 7.02 15.93
C LEU A 232 -3.33 5.51 15.75
N SER A 233 -2.29 4.71 16.00
CA SER A 233 -2.37 3.26 15.89
C SER A 233 -3.53 2.71 16.72
N ASP A 234 -4.24 1.73 16.16
CA ASP A 234 -5.40 1.06 16.75
C ASP A 234 -6.61 1.99 17.04
N VAL A 235 -6.56 3.25 16.62
CA VAL A 235 -7.64 4.24 16.83
C VAL A 235 -8.18 4.80 15.52
N GLY A 236 -7.33 5.28 14.62
CA GLY A 236 -7.78 5.81 13.32
C GLY A 236 -6.92 6.95 12.76
N THR A 237 -7.37 7.52 11.65
CA THR A 237 -6.70 8.59 10.92
C THR A 237 -7.62 9.80 10.75
N VAL A 238 -7.13 11.00 11.07
CA VAL A 238 -7.81 12.29 10.91
C VAL A 238 -7.10 13.09 9.81
N GLU A 239 -7.83 13.40 8.73
CA GLU A 239 -7.34 14.21 7.59
C GLU A 239 -8.07 15.57 7.46
N ASP A 240 -9.16 15.78 8.21
CA ASP A 240 -9.89 17.05 8.17
C ASP A 240 -9.03 18.20 8.72
N PRO A 241 -8.77 19.27 7.94
CA PRO A 241 -7.83 20.32 8.35
C PRO A 241 -8.22 21.04 9.65
N ALA A 242 -9.51 21.22 9.92
CA ALA A 242 -9.98 21.90 11.12
C ALA A 242 -9.79 21.01 12.35
N LEU A 243 -10.11 19.72 12.24
CA LEU A 243 -9.87 18.75 13.31
C LEU A 243 -8.37 18.53 13.55
N VAL A 244 -7.56 18.42 12.50
CA VAL A 244 -6.10 18.31 12.62
C VAL A 244 -5.52 19.51 13.35
N SER A 245 -5.91 20.74 12.97
CA SER A 245 -5.45 21.95 13.66
C SER A 245 -5.84 21.94 15.14
N LYS A 246 -7.10 21.60 15.46
CA LYS A 246 -7.59 21.51 16.84
C LYS A 246 -6.80 20.48 17.65
N LEU A 247 -6.55 19.30 17.09
CA LEU A 247 -5.80 18.24 17.75
C LEU A 247 -4.34 18.66 18.00
N MET A 248 -3.71 19.37 17.05
CA MET A 248 -2.36 19.91 17.24
C MET A 248 -2.32 20.99 18.34
N ASP A 249 -3.33 21.86 18.42
CA ASP A 249 -3.41 22.86 19.48
C ASP A 249 -3.53 22.22 20.87
N ILE A 250 -4.32 21.15 20.99
CA ILE A 250 -4.42 20.36 22.23
C ILE A 250 -3.08 19.67 22.50
N LEU A 251 -2.47 19.03 21.50
CA LEU A 251 -1.15 18.40 21.61
C LEU A 251 -0.10 19.37 22.14
N TYR A 252 -0.15 20.65 21.76
CA TYR A 252 0.80 21.65 22.25
C TYR A 252 0.64 22.06 23.72
N GLN A 253 -0.43 21.62 24.38
CA GLN A 253 -0.63 21.79 25.82
C GLN A 253 -0.05 20.62 26.63
N SER A 254 0.65 19.68 25.97
CA SER A 254 1.26 18.53 26.64
C SER A 254 2.25 18.93 27.72
N SER A 255 2.22 18.21 28.84
CA SER A 255 3.12 18.42 29.97
C SER A 255 4.37 17.54 29.89
N TYR A 256 5.55 18.14 29.94
CA TYR A 256 6.82 17.41 29.91
C TYR A 256 7.05 16.62 31.20
N GLN A 257 7.39 15.32 31.08
CA GLN A 257 7.64 14.42 32.20
C GLN A 257 9.12 14.06 32.38
N GLY A 258 9.98 14.37 31.40
CA GLY A 258 11.41 14.13 31.49
C GLY A 258 12.00 13.48 30.24
N SER A 259 13.32 13.28 30.27
CA SER A 259 14.13 12.85 29.13
C SER A 259 14.06 11.34 28.82
N ARG A 260 13.23 10.59 29.56
CA ARG A 260 13.08 9.15 29.30
C ARG A 260 12.40 8.98 27.94
N SER A 261 12.93 8.09 27.10
CA SER A 261 12.21 7.62 25.93
C SER A 261 11.39 6.39 26.33
N GLY A 262 10.06 6.53 26.38
CA GLY A 262 9.17 5.38 26.54
C GLY A 262 9.06 4.59 25.24
N GLY A 263 9.15 3.27 25.33
CA GLY A 263 8.61 2.39 24.29
C GLY A 263 7.09 2.36 24.42
N GLY A 264 6.38 2.19 23.31
CA GLY A 264 4.92 2.16 23.27
C GLY A 264 4.43 1.11 22.29
N LYS A 265 3.27 0.51 22.56
CA LYS A 265 2.63 -0.43 21.62
C LYS A 265 1.89 0.30 20.50
N GLN A 266 1.59 1.58 20.71
CA GLN A 266 0.95 2.45 19.74
C GLN A 266 1.94 3.51 19.24
N ALA A 267 1.61 4.13 18.11
CA ALA A 267 2.34 5.24 17.54
C ALA A 267 1.34 6.32 17.08
N LEU A 268 1.72 7.58 17.27
CA LEU A 268 1.09 8.69 16.61
C LEU A 268 1.99 9.09 15.43
N LEU A 269 1.46 8.95 14.22
CA LEU A 269 2.09 9.43 12.99
C LEU A 269 1.51 10.80 12.62
N ILE A 270 2.39 11.73 12.28
CA ILE A 270 2.04 13.12 11.95
C ILE A 270 2.59 13.41 10.56
N GLN A 271 1.70 13.51 9.58
CA GLN A 271 2.06 13.78 8.18
C GLN A 271 2.02 15.27 7.89
N TYR A 272 3.02 15.78 7.18
CA TYR A 272 3.15 17.18 6.76
C TYR A 272 2.92 17.35 5.26
N GLY A 273 2.60 18.58 4.85
CA GLY A 273 2.33 18.90 3.43
C GLY A 273 3.51 18.66 2.49
N ASN A 274 4.74 18.63 3.02
CA ASN A 274 5.97 18.32 2.27
C ASN A 274 6.27 16.82 2.17
N GLY A 275 5.38 15.94 2.63
CA GLY A 275 5.52 14.48 2.56
C GLY A 275 6.35 13.85 3.68
N ILE A 276 6.82 14.65 4.65
CA ILE A 276 7.48 14.13 5.85
C ILE A 276 6.42 13.53 6.79
N VAL A 277 6.75 12.41 7.43
CA VAL A 277 5.95 11.82 8.49
C VAL A 277 6.82 11.65 9.73
N LEU A 278 6.40 12.29 10.82
CA LEU A 278 7.05 12.15 12.13
C LEU A 278 6.28 11.13 12.98
N GLN A 279 6.99 10.49 13.91
CA GLN A 279 6.40 9.52 14.82
C GLN A 279 6.66 9.87 16.28
N LEU A 280 5.61 9.81 17.09
CA LEU A 280 5.70 9.70 18.55
C LEU A 280 5.31 8.29 18.97
N ALA A 281 6.06 7.67 19.88
CA ALA A 281 5.62 6.45 20.54
C ALA A 281 4.50 6.80 21.55
N VAL A 282 3.49 5.95 21.65
CA VAL A 282 2.34 6.15 22.53
C VAL A 282 2.24 4.99 23.53
N ASP A 283 2.11 5.34 24.81
CA ASP A 283 1.84 4.42 25.91
C ASP A 283 0.83 5.04 26.88
N GLY A 284 -0.42 4.54 26.85
CA GLY A 284 -1.54 5.19 27.54
C GLY A 284 -1.72 6.64 27.07
N ASP A 285 -1.71 7.57 28.02
CA ASP A 285 -1.82 9.02 27.76
C ASP A 285 -0.46 9.72 27.56
N SER A 286 0.61 8.94 27.35
CA SER A 286 1.97 9.44 27.17
C SER A 286 2.43 9.36 25.72
N LEU A 287 3.18 10.37 25.30
CA LEU A 287 3.80 10.54 23.99
C LEU A 287 5.32 10.64 24.15
N SER A 288 6.09 9.87 23.40
CA SER A 288 7.55 9.84 23.50
C SER A 288 8.26 10.04 22.16
N SER A 289 9.21 10.97 22.13
CA SER A 289 10.20 11.17 21.05
C SER A 289 11.44 11.82 21.67
N ALA A 290 11.57 13.15 21.62
CA ALA A 290 12.58 13.93 22.36
C ALA A 290 12.17 14.14 23.83
N GLY A 291 11.96 13.03 24.55
CA GLY A 291 11.46 12.96 25.91
C GLY A 291 9.99 12.52 25.95
N THR A 292 9.47 12.38 27.17
CA THR A 292 8.09 11.95 27.43
C THR A 292 7.20 13.15 27.76
N TRP A 293 6.03 13.16 27.16
CA TRP A 293 4.99 14.17 27.29
C TRP A 293 3.68 13.48 27.68
N VAL A 294 2.86 14.11 28.50
CA VAL A 294 1.54 13.58 28.88
C VAL A 294 0.45 14.53 28.42
N ASN A 295 -0.59 13.98 27.82
CA ASN A 295 -1.73 14.74 27.31
C ASN A 295 -2.99 13.87 27.17
N PRO A 296 -3.75 13.62 28.25
CA PRO A 296 -4.98 12.84 28.18
C PRO A 296 -6.04 13.48 27.27
N ASP A 297 -6.18 14.81 27.33
CA ASP A 297 -7.16 15.58 26.54
C ASP A 297 -6.97 15.37 25.03
N PHE A 298 -5.72 15.23 24.57
CA PHE A 298 -5.41 14.91 23.18
C PHE A 298 -6.02 13.57 22.76
N PHE A 299 -5.86 12.51 23.56
CA PHE A 299 -6.36 11.18 23.22
C PHE A 299 -7.88 11.11 23.27
N GLU A 300 -8.53 11.79 24.22
CA GLU A 300 -9.98 11.93 24.25
C GLU A 300 -10.50 12.68 23.03
N ALA A 301 -9.90 13.82 22.70
CA ALA A 301 -10.25 14.61 21.54
C ALA A 301 -10.04 13.84 20.23
N PHE A 302 -8.98 13.05 20.13
CA PHE A 302 -8.70 12.23 18.94
C PHE A 302 -9.78 11.17 18.72
N LYS A 303 -10.15 10.43 19.78
CA LYS A 303 -11.22 9.43 19.70
C LYS A 303 -12.56 10.07 19.33
N ALA A 304 -12.85 11.26 19.86
CA ALA A 304 -14.05 12.01 19.49
C ALA A 304 -14.03 12.49 18.03
N ALA A 305 -12.85 12.81 17.48
CA ALA A 305 -12.70 13.20 16.08
C ALA A 305 -12.93 12.04 15.10
N ILE A 306 -12.61 10.80 15.48
CA ILE A 306 -12.84 9.60 14.64
C ILE A 306 -14.30 9.14 14.66
N ASN A 307 -15.00 9.38 15.78
CA ASN A 307 -16.38 8.91 15.97
C ASN A 307 -17.46 9.88 15.40
N ASN A 308 -17.07 11.06 14.93
CA ASN A 308 -17.94 12.05 14.30
C ASN A 308 -17.85 11.98 12.77
#